data_AF-A0A5J5A921-F1
#
_entry.id   AF-A0A5J5A921-F1
#
_cell.length_a   1.000
_cell.length_b   1.000
_cell.length_c   1.000
_cell.angle_alpha   90.00
_cell.angle_beta   90.00
_cell.angle_gamma   90.00
#
_symmetry.space_group_name_H-M   'P 1'
#
loop_
_entity.id
_entity.type
_entity.pdbx_description
1 polymer ?
#
loop_
_entity_poly.entity_id
_entity_poly.type
_entity_poly.pdbx_seq_one_letter_code
_entity_poly.pdbx_strand_id
1 'polypeptide(L)'
;MAMDALREVMPPSSLPLSNLPRQDLKQVWAIADFKRQGFLGLKEFITAIQLVSLAQAGHVPTNDLLNAEVDLENLKPPVMEGLDVLLAKKKFTPKTNEAELNGSSQVQPSPTAHWFTSSKSAKKVPLSSVTSIFDGLKKLYIQKLKPLEVTYRFNDFVSPLLTNSDFDAKPMVMLLGQYSTGKTTFIKHLLKSSYPGAHIGPEPTTDRFVVVMNGPDERSIPGNTVAVQADMPYSGLTTFGTAFLSKFQCSQMPHPLLEHATFVDTPGVLSGEKQRTQRSYDFTGVTSWFAAKCDLILLLFDPHKLDISDEFKRVISSLRGHDDKIRVVLNKADQIDTQQLMRVYGALMWSLGKVLNTPEVMRVYIGSFNDKPVNEAITGPIGKELFEKEQDDLLADLKDVPKKACDRRINEFVKRARAVKIHAHIIAHLKKEMPAMMGKAKTQQRLVDNLADEFGKVQREHHLPGRGFPKCRAL
;
A
#
# COMPACT_ATOMS: atom_id res chain seq x y z
N MET A 1 1.93 -23.35 15.85
CA MET A 1 1.62 -22.06 16.53
C MET A 1 2.75 -21.53 17.42
N ALA A 2 3.69 -22.35 17.92
CA ALA A 2 4.87 -21.83 18.65
C ALA A 2 5.96 -21.22 17.73
N MET A 3 6.08 -21.68 16.48
CA MET A 3 7.10 -21.18 15.52
C MET A 3 6.75 -19.82 14.87
N ASP A 4 5.47 -19.45 14.79
CA ASP A 4 5.05 -18.14 14.26
C ASP A 4 5.30 -16.98 15.24
N ALA A 5 5.48 -17.27 16.53
CA ALA A 5 5.78 -16.27 17.56
C ALA A 5 7.27 -15.84 17.59
N LEU A 6 8.15 -16.59 16.91
CA LEU A 6 9.58 -16.28 16.78
C LEU A 6 9.90 -15.34 15.60
N ARG A 7 8.86 -14.90 14.87
CA ARG A 7 8.96 -14.15 13.61
C ARG A 7 9.36 -12.68 13.76
N GLU A 8 9.48 -12.16 15.00
CA GLU A 8 10.01 -10.82 15.28
C GLU A 8 11.37 -10.86 15.99
N VAL A 9 12.43 -10.82 15.18
CA VAL A 9 13.81 -10.35 15.49
C VAL A 9 14.27 -10.55 16.95
N MET A 10 14.79 -11.75 17.24
CA MET A 10 15.66 -12.01 18.39
C MET A 10 17.10 -11.61 18.01
N PRO A 11 17.73 -10.61 18.65
CA PRO A 11 19.10 -10.19 18.33
C PRO A 11 20.14 -11.27 18.71
N PRO A 12 21.36 -11.23 18.15
CA PRO A 12 22.42 -12.21 18.42
C PRO A 12 22.76 -12.43 19.91
N SER A 13 22.35 -11.50 20.78
CA SER A 13 22.45 -11.58 22.23
C SER A 13 21.47 -12.57 22.89
N SER A 14 20.71 -13.35 22.13
CA SER A 14 19.70 -14.26 22.68
C SER A 14 20.14 -15.70 22.89
N LEU A 15 21.16 -16.18 22.16
CA LEU A 15 21.74 -17.51 22.36
C LEU A 15 22.19 -17.80 23.81
N PRO A 16 22.72 -16.83 24.59
CA PRO A 16 23.04 -17.05 26.00
C PRO A 16 21.84 -17.40 26.90
N LEU A 17 20.61 -17.19 26.43
CA LEU A 17 19.38 -17.51 27.16
C LEU A 17 19.03 -19.00 27.10
N SER A 18 19.78 -19.81 26.35
CA SER A 18 19.55 -21.25 26.20
C SER A 18 20.13 -22.09 27.34
N ASN A 19 20.72 -21.48 28.37
CA ASN A 19 21.41 -22.15 29.50
C ASN A 19 22.48 -23.18 29.09
N LEU A 20 22.99 -23.12 27.86
CA LEU A 20 24.07 -24.00 27.42
C LEU A 20 25.42 -23.51 27.96
N PRO A 21 26.36 -24.44 28.23
CA PRO A 21 27.74 -24.09 28.54
C PRO A 21 28.35 -23.15 27.51
N ARG A 22 29.20 -22.21 27.95
CA ARG A 22 29.86 -21.23 27.07
C ARG A 22 30.68 -21.87 25.94
N GLN A 23 31.17 -23.08 26.14
CA GLN A 23 31.91 -23.83 25.11
C GLN A 23 30.99 -24.26 23.97
N ASP A 24 29.81 -24.82 24.31
CA ASP A 24 28.82 -25.26 23.33
C ASP A 24 28.23 -24.07 22.55
N LEU A 25 27.96 -22.95 23.22
CA LEU A 25 27.49 -21.72 22.56
C LEU A 25 28.48 -21.17 21.54
N LYS A 26 29.79 -21.22 21.86
CA LYS A 26 30.84 -20.83 20.91
C LYS A 26 30.87 -21.74 19.70
N GLN A 27 30.66 -23.04 19.90
CA GLN A 27 30.64 -24.04 18.84
C GLN A 27 29.41 -23.89 17.95
N VAL A 28 28.22 -23.68 18.52
CA VAL A 28 26.99 -23.34 17.80
C VAL A 28 27.18 -22.09 16.94
N TRP A 29 27.76 -21.02 17.52
CA TRP A 29 28.01 -19.78 16.78
C TRP A 29 28.99 -19.98 15.62
N ALA A 30 30.09 -20.71 15.84
CA ALA A 30 31.09 -20.97 14.82
C ALA A 30 30.52 -21.78 13.63
N ILE A 31 29.53 -22.63 13.89
CA ILE A 31 28.84 -23.42 12.86
C ILE A 31 27.77 -22.57 12.14
N ALA A 32 26.99 -21.78 12.89
CA ALA A 32 25.89 -21.01 12.34
C ALA A 32 26.34 -19.76 11.55
N ASP A 33 27.36 -19.03 12.01
CA ASP A 33 27.92 -17.86 11.30
C ASP A 33 28.97 -18.27 10.27
N PHE A 34 28.61 -19.20 9.37
CA PHE A 34 29.53 -19.71 8.35
C PHE A 34 30.02 -18.64 7.37
N LYS A 35 29.32 -17.51 7.27
CA LYS A 35 29.70 -16.33 6.46
C LYS A 35 30.59 -15.34 7.21
N ARG A 36 30.82 -15.53 8.52
CA ARG A 36 31.62 -14.65 9.40
C ARG A 36 31.18 -13.19 9.35
N GLN A 37 29.88 -12.94 9.33
CA GLN A 37 29.32 -11.59 9.19
C GLN A 37 29.06 -10.92 10.54
N GLY A 38 29.20 -11.66 11.65
CA GLY A 38 28.98 -11.14 13.01
C GLY A 38 27.50 -11.01 13.38
N PHE A 39 26.58 -11.41 12.49
CA PHE A 39 25.15 -11.53 12.73
C PHE A 39 24.59 -12.73 11.97
N LEU A 40 23.50 -13.33 12.46
CA LEU A 40 22.87 -14.49 11.83
C LEU A 40 21.68 -14.06 10.97
N GLY A 41 21.72 -14.40 9.68
CA GLY A 41 20.55 -14.32 8.80
C GLY A 41 19.52 -15.40 9.12
N LEU A 42 18.41 -15.45 8.38
CA LEU A 42 17.30 -16.37 8.68
C LEU A 42 17.71 -17.84 8.62
N LYS A 43 18.52 -18.23 7.63
CA LYS A 43 18.97 -19.62 7.45
C LYS A 43 19.98 -20.00 8.53
N GLU A 44 20.94 -19.11 8.79
CA GLU A 44 21.95 -19.24 9.84
C GLU A 44 21.31 -19.34 11.23
N PHE A 45 20.24 -18.57 11.47
CA PHE A 45 19.48 -18.59 12.72
C PHE A 45 18.73 -19.91 12.93
N ILE A 46 18.06 -20.44 11.90
CA ILE A 46 17.37 -21.73 12.00
C ILE A 46 18.37 -22.84 12.35
N THR A 47 19.54 -22.84 11.69
CA THR A 47 20.63 -23.76 12.01
C THR A 47 21.11 -23.61 13.45
N ALA A 48 21.28 -22.38 13.95
CA ALA A 48 21.67 -22.13 15.33
C ALA A 48 20.64 -22.69 16.34
N ILE A 49 19.34 -22.48 16.09
CA ILE A 49 18.25 -22.96 16.96
C ILE A 49 18.15 -24.49 16.97
N GLN A 50 18.37 -25.14 15.82
CA GLN A 50 18.43 -26.60 15.74
C GLN A 50 19.60 -27.17 16.53
N LEU A 51 20.79 -26.58 16.41
CA LEU A 51 21.97 -26.99 17.16
C LEU A 51 21.82 -26.76 18.67
N VAL A 52 21.15 -25.68 19.08
CA VAL A 52 20.80 -25.44 20.50
C VAL A 52 19.86 -26.52 21.03
N SER A 53 18.86 -26.92 20.24
CA SER A 53 17.91 -27.96 20.63
C SER A 53 18.60 -29.33 20.80
N LEU A 54 19.53 -29.66 19.89
CA LEU A 54 20.37 -30.86 19.98
C LEU A 54 21.29 -30.84 21.20
N ALA A 55 21.91 -29.69 21.47
CA ALA A 55 22.77 -29.50 22.63
C ALA A 55 22.01 -29.62 23.96
N GLN A 56 20.79 -29.08 24.03
CA GLN A 56 19.91 -29.24 25.21
C GLN A 56 19.42 -30.67 25.39
N ALA A 57 19.30 -31.44 24.30
CA ALA A 57 19.01 -32.87 24.34
C ALA A 57 20.23 -33.74 24.72
N GLY A 58 21.40 -33.12 24.97
CA GLY A 58 22.62 -33.81 25.41
C GLY A 58 23.55 -34.26 24.28
N HIS A 59 23.30 -33.84 23.04
CA HIS A 59 24.18 -34.13 21.90
C HIS A 59 25.24 -33.04 21.71
N VAL A 60 26.47 -33.41 21.35
CA VAL A 60 27.54 -32.43 21.08
C VAL A 60 27.22 -31.71 19.75
N PRO A 61 27.20 -30.37 19.69
CA PRO A 61 26.85 -29.63 18.47
C PRO A 61 27.97 -29.75 17.42
N THR A 62 27.84 -30.68 16.47
CA THR A 62 28.76 -30.88 15.34
C THR A 62 28.05 -30.74 14.00
N ASN A 63 28.81 -30.35 12.95
CA ASN A 63 28.29 -30.20 11.59
C ASN A 63 27.71 -31.51 11.02
N ASP A 64 28.23 -32.66 11.46
CA ASP A 64 27.84 -33.98 10.93
C ASP A 64 26.42 -34.39 11.34
N LEU A 65 25.88 -33.84 12.45
CA LEU A 65 24.55 -34.16 12.97
C LEU A 65 23.39 -33.43 12.27
N LEU A 66 23.68 -32.39 11.48
CA LEU A 66 22.66 -31.70 10.68
C LEU A 66 22.37 -32.42 9.35
N ASN A 67 23.29 -33.30 8.92
CA ASN A 67 23.20 -34.05 7.65
C ASN A 67 22.92 -35.55 7.84
N ALA A 68 23.20 -36.11 9.02
CA ALA A 68 22.71 -37.43 9.40
C ALA A 68 21.23 -37.32 9.78
N GLU A 69 20.40 -38.27 9.37
CA GLU A 69 18.96 -38.38 9.68
C GLU A 69 18.71 -38.52 11.20
N VAL A 70 18.97 -37.45 11.95
CA VAL A 70 18.46 -37.28 13.31
C VAL A 70 17.03 -36.80 13.14
N ASP A 71 16.10 -37.50 13.75
CA ASP A 71 14.65 -37.36 13.62
C ASP A 71 14.17 -35.96 14.12
N LEU A 72 14.37 -34.93 13.30
CA LEU A 72 14.10 -33.51 13.58
C LEU A 72 12.62 -33.23 13.88
N GLU A 73 11.72 -34.15 13.51
CA GLU A 73 10.29 -34.03 13.81
C GLU A 73 9.94 -34.34 15.28
N ASN A 74 10.82 -35.07 15.99
CA ASN A 74 10.60 -35.47 17.39
C ASN A 74 11.40 -34.65 18.42
N LEU A 75 12.19 -33.67 17.97
CA LEU A 75 12.97 -32.78 18.85
C LEU A 75 12.07 -31.72 19.52
N LYS A 76 12.13 -31.68 20.86
CA LYS A 76 11.44 -30.64 21.63
C LYS A 76 12.04 -29.26 21.29
N PRO A 77 11.22 -28.21 21.14
CA PRO A 77 11.71 -26.87 20.88
C PRO A 77 12.62 -26.40 22.03
N PRO A 78 13.63 -25.56 21.72
CA PRO A 78 14.65 -25.21 22.71
C PRO A 78 14.07 -24.32 23.79
N VAL A 79 14.48 -24.56 25.04
CA VAL A 79 14.10 -23.76 26.19
C VAL A 79 14.99 -22.53 26.25
N MET A 80 14.39 -21.33 26.20
CA MET A 80 15.11 -20.05 26.26
C MET A 80 14.59 -19.25 27.46
N GLU A 81 15.30 -19.30 28.59
CA GLU A 81 14.87 -18.61 29.81
C GLU A 81 14.97 -17.09 29.66
N GLY A 82 13.92 -16.36 30.06
CA GLY A 82 13.91 -14.89 30.03
C GLY A 82 13.51 -14.26 28.68
N LEU A 83 13.16 -15.06 27.68
CA LEU A 83 12.65 -14.57 26.40
C LEU A 83 11.34 -13.78 26.54
N ASP A 84 10.48 -14.22 27.46
CA ASP A 84 9.20 -13.58 27.76
C ASP A 84 9.37 -12.16 28.32
N VAL A 85 10.45 -11.94 29.08
CA VAL A 85 10.80 -10.64 29.69
C VAL A 85 11.30 -9.66 28.62
N LEU A 86 12.04 -10.13 27.61
CA LEU A 86 12.50 -9.30 26.49
C LEU A 86 11.35 -8.93 25.53
N LEU A 87 10.43 -9.86 25.29
CA LEU A 87 9.22 -9.60 24.50
C LEU A 87 8.26 -8.62 25.21
N ALA A 88 8.21 -8.65 26.55
CA ALA A 88 7.47 -7.67 27.34
C ALA A 88 8.10 -6.26 27.31
N LYS A 89 9.44 -6.16 27.39
CA LYS A 89 10.16 -4.87 27.34
C LYS A 89 10.08 -4.15 25.99
N LYS A 90 9.93 -4.86 24.87
CA LYS A 90 9.71 -4.25 23.53
C LYS A 90 8.30 -3.67 23.34
N LYS A 91 7.31 -4.07 24.15
CA LYS A 91 5.91 -3.60 24.04
C LYS A 91 5.58 -2.34 24.85
N PHE A 92 6.53 -1.77 25.61
CA PHE A 92 6.24 -0.60 26.43
C PHE A 92 7.48 0.31 26.58
N THR A 93 7.52 1.41 25.84
CA THR A 93 8.28 2.62 26.20
C THR A 93 7.45 3.86 25.89
N PRO A 94 6.52 4.26 26.78
CA PRO A 94 6.14 5.65 26.91
C PRO A 94 7.20 6.37 27.74
N LYS A 95 7.71 7.50 27.25
CA LYS A 95 8.46 8.45 28.08
C LYS A 95 7.48 9.06 29.08
N THR A 96 7.61 8.71 30.36
CA THR A 96 6.91 9.35 31.48
C THR A 96 7.84 10.34 32.16
N ASN A 97 7.38 11.59 32.29
CA ASN A 97 7.79 12.49 33.37
C ASN A 97 7.08 12.04 34.65
N GLU A 98 7.82 12.01 35.75
CA GLU A 98 7.38 11.61 37.09
C GLU A 98 6.53 12.69 37.78
N ALA A 99 5.53 12.26 38.54
CA ALA A 99 5.12 12.81 39.84
C ALA A 99 4.09 11.90 40.52
N GLU A 100 4.59 11.08 41.45
CA GLU A 100 4.14 10.94 42.84
C GLU A 100 2.73 10.45 43.28
N LEU A 101 2.82 9.41 44.13
CA LEU A 101 2.10 9.08 45.38
C LEU A 101 0.69 8.42 45.38
N ASN A 102 0.74 7.15 45.82
CA ASN A 102 0.00 6.47 46.89
C ASN A 102 -1.54 6.47 46.93
N GLY A 103 -2.09 5.24 46.97
CA GLY A 103 -3.45 4.99 47.46
C GLY A 103 -3.89 3.55 47.25
N SER A 104 -3.48 2.64 48.14
CA SER A 104 -4.02 1.28 48.27
C SER A 104 -5.47 1.31 48.74
N SER A 105 -6.38 0.56 48.10
CA SER A 105 -7.62 0.07 48.73
C SER A 105 -8.17 -1.16 48.02
N GLN A 106 -8.51 -2.15 48.85
CA GLN A 106 -9.05 -3.46 48.53
C GLN A 106 -10.46 -3.38 47.89
N VAL A 107 -10.74 -4.27 46.93
CA VAL A 107 -12.08 -4.45 46.35
C VAL A 107 -12.71 -5.74 46.88
N GLN A 108 -13.80 -5.61 47.63
CA GLN A 108 -14.77 -6.68 47.88
C GLN A 108 -15.70 -6.86 46.66
N PRO A 109 -16.22 -8.07 46.39
CA PRO A 109 -17.14 -8.30 45.28
C PRO A 109 -18.59 -8.07 45.70
N SER A 110 -19.37 -7.39 44.86
CA SER A 110 -20.83 -7.39 44.93
C SER A 110 -21.45 -7.42 43.51
N PRO A 111 -22.70 -7.91 43.37
CA PRO A 111 -23.05 -8.82 42.29
C PRO A 111 -23.81 -8.19 41.12
N THR A 112 -23.59 -8.81 39.95
CA THR A 112 -24.44 -8.96 38.75
C THR A 112 -25.63 -8.00 38.50
N ALA A 113 -25.57 -7.32 37.35
CA ALA A 113 -26.74 -7.05 36.52
C ALA A 113 -26.49 -7.63 35.11
N HIS A 114 -27.15 -8.75 34.83
CA HIS A 114 -27.15 -9.45 33.56
C HIS A 114 -27.93 -8.67 32.50
N TRP A 115 -27.27 -8.18 31.45
CA TRP A 115 -27.93 -7.88 30.19
C TRP A 115 -26.95 -8.02 29.02
N PHE A 116 -27.30 -8.89 28.07
CA PHE A 116 -26.56 -9.32 26.85
C PHE A 116 -25.67 -10.58 26.95
N THR A 117 -26.21 -11.69 27.45
CA THR A 117 -25.85 -13.01 26.91
C THR A 117 -26.65 -13.28 25.62
N SER A 118 -26.09 -12.84 24.51
CA SER A 118 -26.44 -13.34 23.17
C SER A 118 -25.13 -13.59 22.43
N SER A 119 -24.46 -14.66 22.82
CA SER A 119 -23.38 -15.29 22.07
C SER A 119 -23.94 -15.95 20.80
N LYS A 120 -24.47 -15.16 19.87
CA LYS A 120 -24.47 -15.57 18.47
C LYS A 120 -23.03 -15.50 18.01
N SER A 121 -22.36 -16.65 18.14
CA SER A 121 -21.16 -16.99 17.37
C SER A 121 -21.25 -16.31 16.01
N ALA A 122 -20.36 -15.35 15.76
CA ALA A 122 -20.20 -14.79 14.43
C ALA A 122 -19.80 -15.96 13.53
N LYS A 123 -20.79 -16.58 12.86
CA LYS A 123 -20.57 -17.68 11.93
C LYS A 123 -19.47 -17.20 10.97
N LYS A 124 -18.26 -17.75 11.14
CA LYS A 124 -17.17 -17.56 10.18
C LYS A 124 -17.73 -17.97 8.83
N VAL A 125 -17.55 -17.13 7.82
CA VAL A 125 -17.98 -17.45 6.46
C VAL A 125 -17.31 -18.78 6.09
N PRO A 126 -18.07 -19.85 5.76
CA PRO A 126 -17.48 -21.14 5.43
C PRO A 126 -16.54 -20.98 4.23
N LEU A 127 -15.31 -21.51 4.33
CA LEU A 127 -14.33 -21.47 3.24
C LEU A 127 -14.88 -22.07 1.93
N SER A 128 -15.80 -23.04 2.03
CA SER A 128 -16.48 -23.68 0.90
C SER A 128 -17.46 -22.79 0.13
N SER A 129 -17.74 -21.58 0.62
CA SER A 129 -18.73 -20.66 0.03
C SER A 129 -18.11 -19.46 -0.69
N VAL A 130 -16.80 -19.49 -0.91
CA VAL A 130 -16.00 -18.39 -1.44
C VAL A 130 -15.05 -18.93 -2.50
N THR A 131 -15.18 -18.45 -3.74
CA THR A 131 -14.36 -18.85 -4.89
C THR A 131 -13.04 -18.08 -5.00
N SER A 132 -12.94 -16.91 -4.38
CA SER A 132 -11.73 -16.07 -4.35
C SER A 132 -11.66 -15.16 -3.11
N ILE A 133 -10.49 -14.60 -2.80
CA ILE A 133 -10.33 -13.60 -1.72
C ILE A 133 -11.28 -12.41 -1.93
N PHE A 134 -11.47 -11.99 -3.18
CA PHE A 134 -12.35 -10.87 -3.54
C PHE A 134 -13.82 -11.18 -3.23
N ASP A 135 -14.29 -12.39 -3.52
CA ASP A 135 -15.64 -12.83 -3.17
C ASP A 135 -15.84 -12.85 -1.65
N GLY A 136 -14.81 -13.26 -0.90
CA GLY A 136 -14.79 -13.24 0.55
C GLY A 136 -14.93 -11.82 1.12
N LEU A 137 -14.12 -10.88 0.62
CA LEU A 137 -14.18 -9.47 1.01
C LEU A 137 -15.52 -8.83 0.64
N LYS A 138 -16.04 -9.10 -0.56
CA LYS A 138 -17.34 -8.63 -1.04
C LYS A 138 -18.48 -9.13 -0.15
N LYS A 139 -18.47 -10.41 0.20
CA LYS A 139 -19.45 -11.01 1.12
C LYS A 139 -19.36 -10.39 2.52
N LEU A 140 -18.15 -10.20 3.06
CA LEU A 140 -17.93 -9.53 4.34
C LEU A 140 -18.42 -8.08 4.30
N TYR A 141 -18.15 -7.34 3.22
CA TYR A 141 -18.63 -5.97 3.04
C TYR A 141 -20.15 -5.91 3.13
N ILE A 142 -20.84 -6.68 2.27
CA ILE A 142 -22.29 -6.66 2.17
C ILE A 142 -22.96 -7.08 3.49
N GLN A 143 -22.43 -8.12 4.15
CA GLN A 143 -23.06 -8.69 5.34
C GLN A 143 -22.73 -7.95 6.63
N LYS A 144 -21.54 -7.33 6.75
CA LYS A 144 -21.04 -6.79 8.02
C LYS A 144 -20.83 -5.29 7.99
N LEU A 145 -20.25 -4.75 6.91
CA LEU A 145 -19.80 -3.37 6.88
C LEU A 145 -20.83 -2.40 6.27
N LYS A 146 -21.41 -2.76 5.12
CA LYS A 146 -22.40 -1.96 4.40
C LYS A 146 -23.61 -1.55 5.28
N PRO A 147 -24.18 -2.42 6.14
CA PRO A 147 -25.28 -2.01 7.02
C PRO A 147 -24.89 -0.89 7.99
N LEU A 148 -23.65 -0.90 8.49
CA LEU A 148 -23.14 0.15 9.37
C LEU A 148 -22.91 1.46 8.60
N GLU A 149 -22.34 1.37 7.39
CA GLU A 149 -22.15 2.54 6.52
C GLU A 149 -23.47 3.25 6.23
N VAL A 150 -24.51 2.48 5.87
CA VAL A 150 -25.84 3.03 5.58
C VAL A 150 -26.51 3.59 6.85
N THR A 151 -26.48 2.84 7.96
CA THR A 151 -27.16 3.25 9.21
C THR A 151 -26.60 4.56 9.77
N TYR A 152 -25.28 4.73 9.71
CA TYR A 152 -24.58 5.91 10.23
C TYR A 152 -24.19 6.92 9.14
N ARG A 153 -24.72 6.78 7.92
CA ARG A 153 -24.50 7.68 6.78
C ARG A 153 -23.04 7.96 6.45
N PHE A 154 -22.18 6.94 6.53
CA PHE A 154 -20.75 7.05 6.27
C PHE A 154 -20.43 7.63 4.88
N ASN A 155 -21.29 7.36 3.89
CA ASN A 155 -21.16 7.85 2.53
C ASN A 155 -21.31 9.38 2.39
N ASP A 156 -21.99 10.03 3.34
CA ASP A 156 -22.19 11.48 3.31
C ASP A 156 -20.98 12.23 3.88
N PHE A 157 -20.11 11.55 4.64
CA PHE A 157 -19.00 12.18 5.35
C PHE A 157 -17.61 11.77 4.84
N VAL A 158 -17.43 10.49 4.48
CA VAL A 158 -16.08 9.95 4.28
C VAL A 158 -15.89 9.43 2.86
N SER A 159 -16.69 8.46 2.42
CA SER A 159 -16.54 7.89 1.07
C SER A 159 -17.78 7.14 0.61
N PRO A 160 -18.10 7.13 -0.70
CA PRO A 160 -19.23 6.41 -1.26
C PRO A 160 -19.23 4.92 -0.91
N LEU A 161 -20.41 4.29 -0.98
CA LEU A 161 -20.56 2.84 -0.81
C LEU A 161 -19.78 2.09 -1.90
N LEU A 162 -19.17 0.96 -1.54
CA LEU A 162 -18.47 0.12 -2.50
C LEU A 162 -19.46 -0.64 -3.39
N THR A 163 -19.18 -0.65 -4.69
CA THR A 163 -19.94 -1.40 -5.70
C THR A 163 -19.33 -2.77 -5.94
N ASN A 164 -20.05 -3.68 -6.61
CA ASN A 164 -19.49 -4.97 -7.01
C ASN A 164 -18.25 -4.80 -7.91
N SER A 165 -18.30 -3.85 -8.84
CA SER A 165 -17.16 -3.51 -9.71
C SER A 165 -15.95 -3.02 -8.92
N ASP A 166 -16.12 -2.40 -7.75
CA ASP A 166 -15.00 -2.03 -6.88
C ASP A 166 -14.33 -3.23 -6.18
N PHE A 167 -14.92 -4.43 -6.20
CA PHE A 167 -14.32 -5.70 -5.73
C PHE A 167 -13.79 -6.57 -6.87
N ASP A 168 -14.43 -6.47 -8.03
CA ASP A 168 -14.10 -7.27 -9.21
C ASP A 168 -13.06 -6.55 -10.10
N ALA A 169 -12.77 -5.27 -9.83
CA ALA A 169 -11.75 -4.49 -10.53
C ALA A 169 -10.37 -5.17 -10.45
N LYS A 170 -9.75 -5.28 -11.64
CA LYS A 170 -8.37 -5.72 -11.82
C LYS A 170 -7.39 -4.69 -11.27
N PRO A 171 -6.18 -5.12 -10.89
CA PRO A 171 -5.11 -4.22 -10.49
C PRO A 171 -4.85 -3.14 -11.54
N MET A 172 -4.64 -1.90 -11.09
CA MET A 172 -4.44 -0.76 -11.99
C MET A 172 -3.02 -0.19 -11.91
N VAL A 173 -2.39 0.02 -13.07
CA VAL A 173 -1.07 0.64 -13.20
C VAL A 173 -1.23 1.99 -13.90
N MET A 174 -0.97 3.08 -13.18
CA MET A 174 -1.06 4.44 -13.73
C MET A 174 0.30 4.94 -14.20
N LEU A 175 0.35 5.49 -15.41
CA LEU A 175 1.53 6.15 -15.95
C LEU A 175 1.34 7.66 -15.85
N LEU A 176 2.25 8.34 -15.16
CA LEU A 176 2.21 9.78 -14.95
C LEU A 176 3.57 10.40 -15.30
N GLY A 177 3.56 11.57 -15.94
CA GLY A 177 4.78 12.25 -16.34
C GLY A 177 4.49 13.41 -17.27
N GLN A 178 5.51 14.25 -17.49
CA GLN A 178 5.40 15.42 -18.35
C GLN A 178 5.14 15.06 -19.82
N TYR A 179 4.93 16.09 -20.63
CA TYR A 179 4.77 15.92 -22.05
C TYR A 179 5.97 15.23 -22.71
N SER A 180 5.71 14.32 -23.66
CA SER A 180 6.74 13.59 -24.41
C SER A 180 7.64 12.62 -23.61
N THR A 181 7.34 12.29 -22.34
CA THR A 181 8.14 11.32 -21.55
C THR A 181 7.97 9.86 -21.98
N GLY A 182 7.06 9.57 -22.92
CA GLY A 182 6.89 8.24 -23.51
C GLY A 182 5.88 7.32 -22.81
N LYS A 183 4.89 7.87 -22.08
CA LYS A 183 3.82 7.07 -21.41
C LYS A 183 3.08 6.14 -22.37
N THR A 184 2.51 6.68 -23.45
CA THR A 184 1.79 5.90 -24.45
C THR A 184 2.70 4.88 -25.15
N THR A 185 3.95 5.28 -25.46
CA THR A 185 4.96 4.38 -26.03
C THR A 185 5.31 3.24 -25.09
N PHE A 186 5.41 3.52 -23.78
CA PHE A 186 5.69 2.52 -22.75
C PHE A 186 4.58 1.46 -22.69
N ILE A 187 3.30 1.89 -22.70
CA ILE A 187 2.16 0.94 -22.72
C ILE A 187 2.21 0.10 -23.99
N LYS A 188 2.40 0.74 -25.16
CA LYS A 188 2.55 0.04 -26.44
C LYS A 188 3.68 -1.00 -26.38
N HIS A 189 4.82 -0.63 -25.79
CA HIS A 189 5.97 -1.50 -25.65
C HIS A 189 5.71 -2.71 -24.74
N LEU A 190 4.94 -2.53 -23.67
CA LEU A 190 4.52 -3.63 -22.79
C LEU A 190 3.50 -4.56 -23.46
N LEU A 191 2.55 -4.00 -24.20
CA LEU A 191 1.51 -4.75 -24.92
C LEU A 191 2.02 -5.35 -26.24
N LYS A 192 3.22 -4.96 -26.70
CA LYS A 192 3.75 -5.29 -28.04
C LYS A 192 2.78 -4.97 -29.18
N SER A 193 1.83 -4.08 -28.92
CA SER A 193 0.70 -3.73 -29.78
C SER A 193 0.18 -2.35 -29.40
N SER A 194 -0.44 -1.66 -30.37
CA SER A 194 -1.12 -0.40 -30.10
C SER A 194 -2.52 -0.67 -29.55
N TYR A 195 -3.03 0.22 -28.71
CA TYR A 195 -4.41 0.16 -28.21
C TYR A 195 -5.32 1.16 -28.96
N PRO A 196 -6.64 0.90 -29.04
CA PRO A 196 -7.60 1.80 -29.68
C PRO A 196 -7.57 3.23 -29.14
N GLY A 197 -7.36 4.19 -30.04
CA GLY A 197 -7.29 5.62 -29.72
C GLY A 197 -5.93 6.09 -29.19
N ALA A 198 -4.91 5.23 -29.14
CA ALA A 198 -3.54 5.66 -28.88
C ALA A 198 -3.04 6.62 -29.97
N HIS A 199 -2.50 7.77 -29.57
CA HIS A 199 -1.87 8.73 -30.48
C HIS A 199 -0.46 9.06 -29.97
N ILE A 200 0.56 8.68 -30.74
CA ILE A 200 1.97 8.93 -30.43
C ILE A 200 2.52 9.96 -31.41
N GLY A 201 2.91 11.13 -30.90
CA GLY A 201 3.52 12.19 -31.71
C GLY A 201 4.34 13.20 -30.89
N PRO A 202 5.12 14.06 -31.56
CA PRO A 202 5.99 15.04 -30.91
C PRO A 202 5.24 16.26 -30.35
N GLU A 203 4.03 16.56 -30.85
CA GLU A 203 3.13 17.62 -30.35
C GLU A 203 2.11 17.06 -29.37
N PRO A 204 1.56 17.82 -28.39
CA PRO A 204 0.55 17.38 -27.40
C PRO A 204 -0.51 16.38 -27.87
N THR A 205 -0.18 15.08 -27.98
CA THR A 205 -1.05 14.10 -28.65
C THR A 205 -2.07 13.46 -27.70
N THR A 206 -1.68 13.21 -26.45
CA THR A 206 -2.57 12.63 -25.43
C THR A 206 -3.12 13.73 -24.54
N ASP A 207 -4.32 14.21 -24.85
CA ASP A 207 -5.09 15.18 -24.06
C ASP A 207 -6.16 14.52 -23.17
N ARG A 208 -6.24 13.18 -23.21
CA ARG A 208 -7.26 12.35 -22.54
C ARG A 208 -6.66 11.42 -21.50
N PHE A 209 -7.42 11.16 -20.45
CA PHE A 209 -7.18 9.98 -19.60
C PHE A 209 -7.71 8.76 -20.34
N VAL A 210 -6.84 7.78 -20.60
CA VAL A 210 -7.21 6.54 -21.29
C VAL A 210 -6.99 5.37 -20.35
N VAL A 211 -8.07 4.66 -20.04
CA VAL A 211 -8.02 3.38 -19.34
C VAL A 211 -7.92 2.28 -20.38
N VAL A 212 -6.79 1.59 -20.44
CA VAL A 212 -6.55 0.44 -21.32
C VAL A 212 -6.83 -0.84 -20.55
N MET A 213 -7.89 -1.56 -20.92
CA MET A 213 -8.35 -2.76 -20.22
C MET A 213 -8.74 -3.87 -21.19
N ASN A 214 -8.89 -5.09 -20.66
CA ASN A 214 -9.33 -6.22 -21.48
C ASN A 214 -10.78 -6.04 -21.92
N GLY A 215 -11.06 -6.42 -23.16
CA GLY A 215 -12.42 -6.56 -23.68
C GLY A 215 -12.45 -7.59 -24.81
N PRO A 216 -13.66 -8.02 -25.21
CA PRO A 216 -13.80 -9.00 -26.29
C PRO A 216 -13.35 -8.45 -27.64
N ASP A 217 -13.54 -7.15 -27.86
CA ASP A 217 -13.29 -6.47 -29.12
C ASP A 217 -12.40 -5.24 -28.91
N GLU A 218 -11.66 -4.87 -29.97
CA GLU A 218 -10.93 -3.62 -30.03
C GLU A 218 -11.89 -2.45 -30.21
N ARG A 219 -12.09 -1.65 -29.16
CA ARG A 219 -12.96 -0.48 -29.21
C ARG A 219 -12.56 0.63 -28.26
N SER A 220 -12.96 1.84 -28.61
CA SER A 220 -12.88 3.03 -27.76
C SER A 220 -14.27 3.41 -27.27
N ILE A 221 -14.43 3.52 -25.95
CA ILE A 221 -15.68 3.88 -25.27
C ILE A 221 -15.52 5.28 -24.68
N PRO A 222 -16.38 6.25 -25.04
CA PRO A 222 -16.34 7.61 -24.49
C PRO A 222 -16.62 7.65 -22.98
N GLY A 223 -15.94 8.53 -22.26
CA GLY A 223 -16.01 8.64 -20.79
C GLY A 223 -17.41 8.83 -20.22
N ASN A 224 -18.28 9.58 -20.91
CA ASN A 224 -19.68 9.75 -20.50
C ASN A 224 -20.44 8.41 -20.42
N THR A 225 -20.10 7.46 -21.31
CA THR A 225 -20.72 6.12 -21.33
C THR A 225 -20.09 5.23 -20.26
N VAL A 226 -18.76 5.29 -20.12
CA VAL A 226 -18.00 4.51 -19.12
C VAL A 226 -18.45 4.85 -17.69
N ALA A 227 -18.75 6.12 -17.42
CA ALA A 227 -19.10 6.60 -16.09
C ALA A 227 -20.51 6.17 -15.61
N VAL A 228 -21.36 5.67 -16.50
CA VAL A 228 -22.71 5.19 -16.14
C VAL A 228 -22.85 3.67 -16.21
N GLN A 229 -21.82 2.97 -16.68
CA GLN A 229 -21.78 1.52 -16.75
C GLN A 229 -21.56 0.90 -15.35
N ALA A 230 -22.56 0.17 -14.87
CA ALA A 230 -22.57 -0.40 -13.52
C ALA A 230 -21.56 -1.55 -13.33
N ASP A 231 -21.10 -2.16 -14.42
CA ASP A 231 -20.07 -3.19 -14.46
C ASP A 231 -18.65 -2.61 -14.42
N MET A 232 -18.49 -1.28 -14.50
CA MET A 232 -17.19 -0.61 -14.49
C MET A 232 -16.93 0.25 -13.24
N PRO A 233 -15.71 0.24 -12.67
CA PRO A 233 -15.40 0.93 -11.41
C PRO A 233 -15.16 2.45 -11.55
N TYR A 234 -15.76 3.09 -12.56
CA TYR A 234 -15.49 4.46 -12.98
C TYR A 234 -16.64 5.44 -12.73
N SER A 235 -17.74 4.99 -12.13
CA SER A 235 -18.90 5.84 -11.82
C SER A 235 -18.58 7.04 -10.93
N GLY A 236 -17.59 6.90 -10.04
CA GLY A 236 -17.11 7.99 -9.19
C GLY A 236 -16.51 9.18 -9.96
N LEU A 237 -16.12 9.00 -11.23
CA LEU A 237 -15.59 10.07 -12.07
C LEU A 237 -16.66 11.07 -12.53
N THR A 238 -17.95 10.75 -12.38
CA THR A 238 -19.06 11.68 -12.68
C THR A 238 -18.98 12.97 -11.86
N THR A 239 -18.34 12.93 -10.69
CA THR A 239 -18.14 14.09 -9.81
C THR A 239 -17.28 15.19 -10.44
N PHE A 240 -16.41 14.86 -11.41
CA PHE A 240 -15.60 15.83 -12.15
C PHE A 240 -16.35 16.48 -13.34
N GLY A 241 -17.60 16.09 -13.56
CA GLY A 241 -18.49 16.72 -14.54
C GLY A 241 -18.20 16.37 -16.01
N THR A 242 -19.07 16.87 -16.89
CA THR A 242 -19.04 16.58 -18.34
C THR A 242 -17.77 17.07 -19.03
N ALA A 243 -17.19 18.17 -18.54
CA ALA A 243 -15.93 18.71 -19.05
C ALA A 243 -14.80 17.67 -18.95
N PHE A 244 -14.66 17.01 -17.80
CA PHE A 244 -13.69 15.93 -17.64
C PHE A 244 -14.09 14.67 -18.42
N LEU A 245 -15.35 14.25 -18.33
CA LEU A 245 -15.80 13.00 -18.99
C LEU A 245 -15.62 13.03 -20.51
N SER A 246 -15.67 14.23 -21.13
CA SER A 246 -15.33 14.43 -22.54
C SER A 246 -13.85 14.20 -22.88
N LYS A 247 -12.97 14.27 -21.86
CA LYS A 247 -11.52 14.00 -21.90
C LYS A 247 -11.15 12.67 -21.21
N PHE A 248 -12.12 11.81 -20.97
CA PHE A 248 -11.92 10.47 -20.44
C PHE A 248 -12.35 9.43 -21.50
N GLN A 249 -11.61 8.33 -21.58
CA GLN A 249 -11.85 7.26 -22.54
C GLN A 249 -11.48 5.92 -21.94
N CYS A 250 -12.25 4.89 -22.24
CA CYS A 250 -11.87 3.50 -22.01
C CYS A 250 -11.52 2.85 -23.35
N SER A 251 -10.30 2.34 -23.46
CA SER A 251 -9.83 1.54 -24.59
C SER A 251 -9.88 0.07 -24.19
N GLN A 252 -10.68 -0.71 -24.91
CA GLN A 252 -10.80 -2.15 -24.72
C GLN A 252 -10.13 -2.89 -25.86
N MET A 253 -9.43 -3.97 -25.55
CA MET A 253 -8.88 -4.91 -26.53
C MET A 253 -8.64 -6.28 -25.87
N PRO A 254 -8.73 -7.39 -26.62
CA PRO A 254 -8.37 -8.70 -26.11
C PRO A 254 -6.84 -8.79 -26.01
N HIS A 255 -6.30 -8.97 -24.80
CA HIS A 255 -4.85 -9.11 -24.62
C HIS A 255 -4.50 -9.86 -23.33
N PRO A 256 -3.60 -10.87 -23.37
CA PRO A 256 -3.26 -11.68 -22.18
C PRO A 256 -2.79 -10.85 -20.97
N LEU A 257 -1.96 -9.82 -21.18
CA LEU A 257 -1.56 -8.92 -20.09
C LEU A 257 -2.74 -8.17 -19.47
N LEU A 258 -3.73 -7.79 -20.28
CA LEU A 258 -4.90 -7.04 -19.83
C LEU A 258 -5.91 -7.94 -19.09
N GLU A 259 -5.80 -9.27 -19.22
CA GLU A 259 -6.54 -10.23 -18.40
C GLU A 259 -6.18 -10.09 -16.91
N HIS A 260 -4.95 -9.66 -16.62
CA HIS A 260 -4.41 -9.58 -15.26
C HIS A 260 -4.26 -8.16 -14.71
N ALA A 261 -4.17 -7.14 -15.57
CA ALA A 261 -4.00 -5.75 -15.15
C ALA A 261 -4.69 -4.76 -16.08
N THR A 262 -4.95 -3.55 -15.58
CA THR A 262 -5.46 -2.42 -16.35
C THR A 262 -4.43 -1.29 -16.32
N PHE A 263 -4.19 -0.64 -17.45
CA PHE A 263 -3.29 0.52 -17.52
C PHE A 263 -4.07 1.82 -17.59
N VAL A 264 -3.57 2.86 -16.93
CA VAL A 264 -4.11 4.23 -17.02
C VAL A 264 -3.05 5.11 -17.66
N ASP A 265 -3.26 5.45 -18.93
CA ASP A 265 -2.46 6.46 -19.63
C ASP A 265 -3.00 7.84 -19.30
N THR A 266 -2.17 8.68 -18.71
CA THR A 266 -2.57 10.04 -18.31
C THR A 266 -2.09 11.07 -19.33
N PRO A 267 -2.82 12.19 -19.51
CA PRO A 267 -2.32 13.30 -20.29
C PRO A 267 -0.97 13.78 -19.77
N GLY A 268 -0.10 14.22 -20.68
CA GLY A 268 1.17 14.83 -20.28
C GLY A 268 0.96 16.03 -19.35
N VAL A 269 1.67 16.08 -18.23
CA VAL A 269 1.64 17.27 -17.37
C VAL A 269 2.33 18.41 -18.10
N LEU A 270 1.64 19.54 -18.21
CA LEU A 270 2.10 20.69 -18.97
C LEU A 270 3.12 21.50 -18.15
N SER A 271 4.03 22.18 -18.85
CA SER A 271 5.01 23.08 -18.25
C SER A 271 4.54 24.53 -18.46
N GLY A 272 3.95 25.13 -17.43
CA GLY A 272 3.65 26.57 -17.41
C GLY A 272 2.17 26.93 -17.21
N GLU A 273 1.96 28.11 -16.61
CA GLU A 273 0.65 28.56 -16.11
C GLU A 273 -0.39 28.86 -17.20
N LYS A 274 0.06 29.28 -18.40
CA LYS A 274 -0.82 29.59 -19.55
C LYS A 274 -1.49 28.36 -20.17
N GLN A 275 -0.91 27.17 -19.99
CA GLN A 275 -1.51 25.93 -20.47
C GLN A 275 -2.40 25.26 -19.40
N ARG A 276 -2.18 25.59 -18.12
CA ARG A 276 -3.06 25.17 -17.02
C ARG A 276 -4.48 25.72 -17.18
N THR A 277 -4.61 26.98 -17.61
CA THR A 277 -5.91 27.62 -17.86
C THR A 277 -6.67 27.03 -19.05
N GLN A 278 -6.03 26.21 -19.89
CA GLN A 278 -6.72 25.50 -20.98
C GLN A 278 -7.49 24.26 -20.51
N ARG A 279 -7.21 23.73 -19.31
CA ARG A 279 -7.94 22.57 -18.77
C ARG A 279 -9.22 23.03 -18.10
N SER A 280 -10.35 22.63 -18.67
CA SER A 280 -11.69 22.90 -18.13
C SER A 280 -12.08 21.98 -16.96
N TYR A 281 -11.13 21.25 -16.38
CA TYR A 281 -11.38 20.28 -15.31
C TYR A 281 -10.20 20.22 -14.32
N ASP A 282 -10.47 19.71 -13.12
CA ASP A 282 -9.46 19.55 -12.07
C ASP A 282 -8.55 18.33 -12.34
N PHE A 283 -7.46 18.56 -13.07
CA PHE A 283 -6.48 17.52 -13.38
C PHE A 283 -5.83 16.90 -12.14
N THR A 284 -5.57 17.70 -11.11
CA THR A 284 -4.94 17.22 -9.88
C THR A 284 -5.91 16.33 -9.10
N GLY A 285 -7.17 16.75 -8.96
CA GLY A 285 -8.23 15.95 -8.34
C GLY A 285 -8.47 14.62 -9.05
N VAL A 286 -8.55 14.63 -10.38
CA VAL A 286 -8.69 13.40 -11.19
C VAL A 286 -7.47 12.48 -11.00
N THR A 287 -6.26 13.04 -11.04
CA THR A 287 -5.03 12.24 -10.85
C THR A 287 -4.99 11.65 -9.45
N SER A 288 -5.39 12.39 -8.42
CA SER A 288 -5.51 11.90 -7.04
C SER A 288 -6.56 10.79 -6.92
N TRP A 289 -7.69 10.90 -7.63
CA TRP A 289 -8.71 9.86 -7.68
C TRP A 289 -8.18 8.56 -8.27
N PHE A 290 -7.47 8.61 -9.40
CA PHE A 290 -6.83 7.43 -9.98
C PHE A 290 -5.72 6.91 -9.06
N ALA A 291 -4.91 7.80 -8.51
CA ALA A 291 -3.87 7.42 -7.57
C ALA A 291 -4.44 6.64 -6.39
N ALA A 292 -5.59 7.02 -5.83
CA ALA A 292 -6.24 6.29 -4.74
C ALA A 292 -6.65 4.85 -5.15
N LYS A 293 -7.09 4.65 -6.40
CA LYS A 293 -7.52 3.34 -6.90
C LYS A 293 -6.43 2.46 -7.50
N CYS A 294 -5.30 3.05 -7.93
CA CYS A 294 -4.23 2.28 -8.58
C CYS A 294 -3.37 1.50 -7.58
N ASP A 295 -2.77 0.42 -8.07
CA ASP A 295 -1.89 -0.46 -7.32
C ASP A 295 -0.41 -0.17 -7.56
N LEU A 296 -0.10 0.49 -8.69
CA LEU A 296 1.22 0.96 -9.04
C LEU A 296 1.11 2.30 -9.78
N ILE A 297 2.01 3.23 -9.49
CA ILE A 297 2.12 4.52 -10.16
C ILE A 297 3.54 4.65 -10.72
N LEU A 298 3.66 4.63 -12.04
CA LEU A 298 4.92 4.88 -12.74
C LEU A 298 5.07 6.37 -13.01
N LEU A 299 6.08 7.01 -12.40
CA LEU A 299 6.49 8.38 -12.67
C LEU A 299 7.58 8.39 -13.75
N LEU A 300 7.21 8.76 -14.98
CA LEU A 300 8.11 8.77 -16.14
C LEU A 300 8.81 10.13 -16.30
N PHE A 301 10.13 10.08 -16.44
CA PHE A 301 11.01 11.21 -16.73
C PHE A 301 11.80 10.97 -18.02
N ASP A 302 12.15 12.06 -18.69
CA ASP A 302 13.01 12.07 -19.87
C ASP A 302 14.32 12.80 -19.50
N PRO A 303 15.50 12.22 -19.76
CA PRO A 303 16.79 12.81 -19.41
C PRO A 303 17.02 14.19 -20.01
N HIS A 304 16.42 14.48 -21.17
CA HIS A 304 16.55 15.79 -21.82
C HIS A 304 15.60 16.85 -21.23
N LYS A 305 14.61 16.43 -20.43
CA LYS A 305 13.56 17.29 -19.86
C LYS A 305 13.29 16.92 -18.40
N LEU A 306 14.31 17.06 -17.57
CA LEU A 306 14.22 16.75 -16.13
C LEU A 306 13.52 17.83 -15.29
N ASP A 307 13.25 19.01 -15.84
CA ASP A 307 12.66 20.11 -15.09
C ASP A 307 11.29 19.72 -14.51
N ILE A 308 11.20 19.57 -13.20
CA ILE A 308 9.92 19.30 -12.54
C ILE A 308 9.14 20.63 -12.47
N SER A 309 8.24 20.84 -13.42
CA SER A 309 7.37 22.03 -13.46
C SER A 309 6.55 22.17 -12.17
N ASP A 310 6.11 23.38 -11.82
CA ASP A 310 5.30 23.58 -10.61
C ASP A 310 3.95 22.86 -10.68
N GLU A 311 3.39 22.68 -11.87
CA GLU A 311 2.22 21.82 -12.07
C GLU A 311 2.56 20.37 -11.76
N PHE A 312 3.69 19.85 -12.24
CA PHE A 312 4.09 18.48 -11.95
C PHE A 312 4.40 18.27 -10.46
N LYS A 313 5.04 19.23 -9.79
CA LYS A 313 5.22 19.22 -8.33
C LYS A 313 3.89 19.14 -7.59
N ARG A 314 2.88 19.91 -8.01
CA ARG A 314 1.52 19.85 -7.42
C ARG A 314 0.87 18.50 -7.61
N VAL A 315 0.98 17.92 -8.81
CA VAL A 315 0.45 16.59 -9.10
C VAL A 315 1.16 15.52 -8.26
N ILE A 316 2.49 15.52 -8.19
CA ILE A 316 3.24 14.58 -7.34
C ILE A 316 2.87 14.78 -5.87
N SER A 317 2.70 16.02 -5.41
CA SER A 317 2.25 16.31 -4.04
C SER A 317 0.85 15.78 -3.74
N SER A 318 -0.03 15.66 -4.75
CA SER A 318 -1.35 15.04 -4.60
C SER A 318 -1.32 13.52 -4.46
N LEU A 319 -0.16 12.90 -4.69
CA LEU A 319 0.09 11.47 -4.48
C LEU A 319 0.58 11.15 -3.05
N ARG A 320 0.72 12.14 -2.17
CA ARG A 320 1.16 11.91 -0.79
C ARG A 320 0.26 10.89 -0.08
N GLY A 321 0.89 9.93 0.62
CA GLY A 321 0.18 8.81 1.24
C GLY A 321 -0.01 7.60 0.32
N HIS A 322 0.50 7.69 -0.90
CA HIS A 322 0.58 6.62 -1.89
C HIS A 322 2.04 6.34 -2.31
N ASP A 323 3.00 6.76 -1.50
CA ASP A 323 4.44 6.70 -1.80
C ASP A 323 4.92 5.25 -1.99
N ASP A 324 4.34 4.28 -1.27
CA ASP A 324 4.68 2.84 -1.33
C ASP A 324 4.48 2.22 -2.73
N LYS A 325 3.53 2.77 -3.50
CA LYS A 325 3.20 2.29 -4.85
C LYS A 325 3.80 3.13 -5.97
N ILE A 326 4.58 4.15 -5.66
CA ILE A 326 5.25 4.94 -6.68
C ILE A 326 6.53 4.22 -7.11
N ARG A 327 6.79 4.18 -8.42
CA ARG A 327 8.07 3.79 -9.02
C ARG A 327 8.47 4.85 -10.02
N VAL A 328 9.75 5.17 -10.08
CA VAL A 328 10.27 6.18 -10.99
C VAL A 328 10.86 5.47 -12.19
N VAL A 329 10.61 5.98 -13.39
CA VAL A 329 11.18 5.45 -14.63
C VAL A 329 11.90 6.60 -15.34
N LEU A 330 13.22 6.53 -15.44
CA LEU A 330 14.01 7.40 -16.28
C LEU A 330 14.09 6.77 -17.68
N ASN A 331 13.15 7.17 -18.53
CA ASN A 331 12.97 6.65 -19.88
C ASN A 331 13.90 7.35 -20.87
N LYS A 332 14.13 6.76 -22.04
CA LYS A 332 15.00 7.28 -23.11
C LYS A 332 16.47 7.48 -22.67
N ALA A 333 16.93 6.68 -21.72
CA ALA A 333 18.31 6.76 -21.21
C ALA A 333 19.37 6.44 -22.29
N ASP A 334 18.97 5.77 -23.38
CA ASP A 334 19.80 5.46 -24.56
C ASP A 334 20.18 6.68 -25.41
N GLN A 335 19.60 7.84 -25.11
CA GLN A 335 19.85 9.07 -25.86
C GLN A 335 20.96 9.93 -25.27
N ILE A 336 21.54 9.53 -24.14
CA ILE A 336 22.60 10.27 -23.44
C ILE A 336 23.75 9.34 -23.07
N ASP A 337 24.96 9.90 -22.95
CA ASP A 337 26.12 9.14 -22.50
C ASP A 337 26.07 8.81 -21.00
N THR A 338 26.93 7.90 -20.55
CA THR A 338 27.00 7.45 -19.16
C THR A 338 27.30 8.57 -18.16
N GLN A 339 28.13 9.56 -18.51
CA GLN A 339 28.46 10.66 -17.59
C GLN A 339 27.27 11.60 -17.41
N GLN A 340 26.61 11.95 -18.51
CA GLN A 340 25.38 12.73 -18.50
C GLN A 340 24.28 12.00 -17.75
N LEU A 341 24.16 10.68 -17.92
CA LEU A 341 23.19 9.84 -17.21
C LEU A 341 23.36 9.94 -15.70
N MET A 342 24.60 9.87 -15.20
CA MET A 342 24.86 10.01 -13.77
C MET A 342 24.48 11.40 -13.23
N ARG A 343 24.72 12.47 -14.01
CA ARG A 343 24.33 13.84 -13.64
C ARG A 343 22.81 14.00 -13.61
N VAL A 344 22.13 13.49 -14.64
CA VAL A 344 20.67 13.47 -14.79
C VAL A 344 20.04 12.70 -13.63
N TYR A 345 20.55 11.51 -13.32
CA TYR A 345 20.08 10.69 -12.21
C TYR A 345 20.22 11.42 -10.86
N GLY A 346 21.37 12.03 -10.59
CA GLY A 346 21.59 12.82 -9.38
C GLY A 346 20.62 14.00 -9.25
N ALA A 347 20.41 14.75 -10.35
CA ALA A 347 19.48 15.88 -10.39
C ALA A 347 18.02 15.44 -10.18
N LEU A 348 17.62 14.30 -10.75
CA LEU A 348 16.30 13.70 -10.57
C LEU A 348 16.06 13.32 -9.11
N MET A 349 16.98 12.59 -8.50
CA MET A 349 16.87 12.15 -7.10
C MET A 349 16.82 13.33 -6.14
N TRP A 350 17.66 14.35 -6.36
CA TRP A 350 17.62 15.60 -5.59
C TRP A 350 16.25 16.30 -5.69
N SER A 351 15.70 16.37 -6.90
CA SER A 351 14.40 17.02 -7.14
C SER A 351 13.24 16.23 -6.53
N LEU A 352 13.24 14.91 -6.66
CA LEU A 352 12.24 14.03 -6.05
C LEU A 352 12.26 14.09 -4.53
N GLY A 353 13.45 14.11 -3.91
CA GLY A 353 13.61 14.23 -2.46
C GLY A 353 12.95 15.49 -1.90
N LYS A 354 13.04 16.61 -2.63
CA LYS A 354 12.38 17.88 -2.26
C LYS A 354 10.84 17.82 -2.36
N VAL A 355 10.32 17.08 -3.33
CA VAL A 355 8.87 17.09 -3.65
C VAL A 355 8.10 16.04 -2.85
N LEU A 356 8.59 14.80 -2.82
CA LEU A 356 7.93 13.69 -2.13
C LEU A 356 8.00 13.83 -0.61
N ASN A 357 9.08 14.43 -0.09
CA ASN A 357 9.27 14.65 1.35
C ASN A 357 9.08 13.37 2.18
N THR A 358 9.57 12.24 1.65
CA THR A 358 9.65 10.95 2.33
C THR A 358 11.11 10.64 2.65
N PRO A 359 11.42 10.06 3.82
CA PRO A 359 12.77 9.59 4.13
C PRO A 359 13.20 8.38 3.28
N GLU A 360 12.24 7.70 2.63
CA GLU A 360 12.52 6.51 1.83
C GLU A 360 12.96 6.87 0.41
N VAL A 361 14.03 6.22 -0.05
CA VAL A 361 14.55 6.43 -1.41
C VAL A 361 13.69 5.66 -2.40
N MET A 362 13.17 6.36 -3.41
CA MET A 362 12.36 5.75 -4.47
C MET A 362 13.23 4.91 -5.40
N ARG A 363 12.77 3.71 -5.76
CA ARG A 363 13.37 2.91 -6.83
C ARG A 363 13.17 3.62 -8.17
N VAL A 364 14.28 3.87 -8.86
CA VAL A 364 14.33 4.41 -10.23
C VAL A 364 14.74 3.30 -11.18
N TYR A 365 13.97 3.08 -12.23
CA TYR A 365 14.30 2.19 -13.34
C TYR A 365 14.87 3.00 -14.49
N ILE A 366 16.05 2.62 -14.98
CA ILE A 366 16.76 3.37 -16.03
C ILE A 366 16.74 2.55 -17.32
N GLY A 367 16.23 3.13 -18.41
CA GLY A 367 16.26 2.43 -19.69
C GLY A 367 15.53 3.16 -20.81
N SER A 368 15.29 2.43 -21.90
CA SER A 368 14.51 2.91 -23.04
C SER A 368 13.38 1.94 -23.35
N PHE A 369 12.15 2.34 -23.01
CA PHE A 369 10.97 1.48 -23.09
C PHE A 369 10.22 1.72 -24.39
N ASN A 370 10.84 1.32 -25.50
CA ASN A 370 10.28 1.41 -26.84
C ASN A 370 10.75 0.23 -27.71
N ASP A 371 10.20 0.09 -28.91
CA ASP A 371 10.51 -1.04 -29.79
C ASP A 371 11.73 -0.80 -30.70
N LYS A 372 12.46 0.31 -30.51
CA LYS A 372 13.68 0.62 -31.27
C LYS A 372 14.89 -0.05 -30.62
N PRO A 373 15.89 -0.45 -31.42
CA PRO A 373 17.15 -0.95 -30.86
C PRO A 373 17.83 0.13 -30.03
N VAL A 374 18.46 -0.30 -28.92
CA VAL A 374 19.30 0.57 -28.09
C VAL A 374 20.46 1.08 -28.94
N ASN A 375 20.75 2.38 -28.86
CA ASN A 375 21.87 2.97 -29.59
C ASN A 375 23.21 2.61 -28.93
N GLU A 376 23.75 1.43 -29.27
CA GLU A 376 24.97 0.89 -28.68
C GLU A 376 26.19 1.81 -28.83
N ALA A 377 26.22 2.67 -29.85
CA ALA A 377 27.30 3.63 -30.07
C ALA A 377 27.34 4.75 -29.00
N ILE A 378 26.20 5.09 -28.39
CA ILE A 378 26.09 6.15 -27.37
C ILE A 378 26.22 5.57 -25.96
N THR A 379 25.57 4.43 -25.70
CA THR A 379 25.51 3.82 -24.36
C THR A 379 26.74 2.97 -24.00
N GLY A 380 27.46 2.49 -25.02
CA GLY A 380 28.50 1.49 -24.84
C GLY A 380 27.95 0.15 -24.30
N PRO A 381 28.82 -0.85 -24.09
CA PRO A 381 28.43 -2.19 -23.67
C PRO A 381 27.82 -2.23 -22.25
N ILE A 382 28.34 -1.41 -21.33
CA ILE A 382 27.87 -1.34 -19.94
C ILE A 382 26.45 -0.77 -19.84
N GLY A 383 26.12 0.23 -20.67
CA GLY A 383 24.79 0.84 -20.65
C GLY A 383 23.69 -0.12 -21.12
N LYS A 384 23.99 -0.96 -22.11
CA LYS A 384 23.03 -1.96 -22.61
C LYS A 384 22.65 -2.98 -21.53
N GLU A 385 23.66 -3.60 -20.90
CA GLU A 385 23.44 -4.57 -19.83
C GLU A 385 22.67 -3.97 -18.65
N LEU A 386 23.00 -2.72 -18.28
CA LEU A 386 22.26 -1.99 -17.24
C LEU A 386 20.79 -1.81 -17.62
N PHE A 387 20.50 -1.36 -18.84
CA PHE A 387 19.12 -1.09 -19.27
C PHE A 387 18.28 -2.36 -19.37
N GLU A 388 18.86 -3.45 -19.88
CA GLU A 388 18.20 -4.76 -19.95
C GLU A 388 17.86 -5.26 -18.54
N LYS A 389 18.82 -5.19 -17.61
CA LYS A 389 18.61 -5.58 -16.22
C LYS A 389 17.56 -4.73 -15.51
N GLU A 390 17.59 -3.42 -15.68
CA GLU A 390 16.61 -2.49 -15.11
C GLU A 390 15.21 -2.69 -15.71
N GLN A 391 15.14 -3.04 -16.99
CA GLN A 391 13.88 -3.42 -17.65
C GLN A 391 13.33 -4.72 -17.10
N ASP A 392 14.16 -5.74 -16.91
CA ASP A 392 13.77 -7.02 -16.29
C ASP A 392 13.27 -6.83 -14.85
N ASP A 393 13.95 -6.01 -14.05
CA ASP A 393 13.52 -5.65 -12.70
C ASP A 393 12.15 -4.95 -12.71
N LEU A 394 11.90 -4.04 -13.66
CA LEU A 394 10.60 -3.37 -13.79
C LEU A 394 9.50 -4.35 -14.21
N LEU A 395 9.79 -5.25 -15.15
CA LEU A 395 8.86 -6.30 -15.58
C LEU A 395 8.55 -7.27 -14.43
N ALA A 396 9.52 -7.60 -13.59
CA ALA A 396 9.29 -8.41 -12.39
C ALA A 396 8.37 -7.68 -11.40
N ASP A 397 8.59 -6.39 -11.13
CA ASP A 397 7.71 -5.61 -10.24
C ASP A 397 6.28 -5.51 -10.81
N LEU A 398 6.14 -5.33 -12.12
CA LEU A 398 4.85 -5.31 -12.82
C LEU A 398 4.12 -6.67 -12.74
N LYS A 399 4.84 -7.79 -12.90
CA LYS A 399 4.28 -9.15 -12.76
C LYS A 399 3.77 -9.41 -11.33
N ASP A 400 4.39 -8.79 -10.33
CA ASP A 400 3.99 -8.91 -8.92
C ASP A 400 2.78 -8.04 -8.54
N VAL A 401 2.38 -7.08 -9.39
CA VAL A 401 1.28 -6.14 -9.09
C VAL A 401 -0.02 -6.86 -8.68
N PRO A 402 -0.50 -7.90 -9.38
CA PRO A 402 -1.75 -8.58 -8.98
C PRO A 402 -1.69 -9.21 -7.59
N LYS A 403 -0.54 -9.78 -7.22
CA LYS A 403 -0.33 -10.35 -5.88
C LYS A 403 -0.35 -9.25 -4.82
N LYS A 404 0.40 -8.15 -5.05
CA LYS A 404 0.45 -6.99 -4.14
C LYS A 404 -0.91 -6.30 -4.01
N ALA A 405 -1.69 -6.24 -5.09
CA ALA A 405 -3.04 -5.67 -5.10
C ALA A 405 -3.99 -6.44 -4.19
N CYS A 406 -3.88 -7.79 -4.14
CA CYS A 406 -4.67 -8.61 -3.23
C CYS A 406 -4.41 -8.24 -1.76
N ASP A 407 -3.14 -8.21 -1.34
CA ASP A 407 -2.76 -7.85 0.04
C ASP A 407 -3.19 -6.42 0.38
N ARG A 408 -2.99 -5.48 -0.56
CA ARG A 408 -3.42 -4.09 -0.40
C ARG A 408 -4.93 -3.98 -0.22
N ARG A 409 -5.73 -4.72 -0.99
CA ARG A 409 -7.20 -4.66 -0.89
C ARG A 409 -7.71 -5.17 0.44
N ILE A 410 -7.08 -6.20 1.02
CA ILE A 410 -7.35 -6.64 2.39
C ILE A 410 -7.04 -5.50 3.38
N ASN A 411 -5.86 -4.88 3.26
CA ASN A 411 -5.46 -3.79 4.14
C ASN A 411 -6.39 -2.56 4.05
N GLU A 412 -6.80 -2.16 2.85
CA GLU A 412 -7.76 -1.09 2.63
C GLU A 412 -9.15 -1.43 3.17
N PHE A 413 -9.59 -2.68 3.02
CA PHE A 413 -10.84 -3.13 3.63
C PHE A 413 -10.79 -3.03 5.16
N VAL A 414 -9.68 -3.42 5.79
CA VAL A 414 -9.49 -3.31 7.25
C VAL A 414 -9.41 -1.84 7.69
N LYS A 415 -8.73 -0.96 6.93
CA LYS A 415 -8.70 0.48 7.20
C LYS A 415 -10.11 1.07 7.14
N ARG A 416 -10.88 0.77 6.09
CA ARG A 416 -12.27 1.20 5.95
C ARG A 416 -13.15 0.67 7.08
N ALA A 417 -13.03 -0.61 7.44
CA ALA A 417 -13.78 -1.19 8.54
C ALA A 417 -13.54 -0.48 9.88
N ARG A 418 -12.28 -0.09 10.16
CA ARG A 418 -11.93 0.71 11.32
C ARG A 418 -12.53 2.11 11.26
N ALA A 419 -12.44 2.78 10.12
CA ALA A 419 -13.02 4.12 9.93
C ALA A 419 -14.54 4.13 10.13
N VAL A 420 -15.26 3.15 9.56
CA VAL A 420 -16.71 3.00 9.73
C VAL A 420 -17.07 2.75 11.20
N LYS A 421 -16.31 1.90 11.89
CA LYS A 421 -16.53 1.64 13.33
C LYS A 421 -16.37 2.93 14.15
N ILE A 422 -15.30 3.69 13.92
CA ILE A 422 -15.06 4.97 14.62
C ILE A 422 -16.18 5.96 14.31
N HIS A 423 -16.55 6.12 13.03
CA HIS A 423 -17.64 6.99 12.59
C HIS A 423 -18.97 6.62 13.25
N ALA A 424 -19.31 5.33 13.29
CA ALA A 424 -20.51 4.84 13.94
C ALA A 424 -20.56 5.22 15.45
N HIS A 425 -19.45 5.05 16.16
CA HIS A 425 -19.36 5.45 17.58
C HIS A 425 -19.48 6.97 17.77
N ILE A 426 -18.86 7.77 16.90
CA ILE A 426 -18.99 9.23 16.93
C ILE A 426 -20.46 9.64 16.76
N ILE A 427 -21.12 9.16 15.71
CA ILE A 427 -22.51 9.53 15.42
C ILE A 427 -23.46 9.02 16.52
N ALA A 428 -23.23 7.80 17.05
CA ALA A 428 -24.01 7.26 18.16
C ALA A 428 -23.86 8.12 19.43
N HIS A 429 -22.64 8.54 19.76
CA HIS A 429 -22.34 9.42 20.89
C HIS A 429 -23.01 10.79 20.74
N LEU A 430 -22.84 11.44 19.59
CA LEU A 430 -23.48 12.73 19.31
C LEU A 430 -25.00 12.63 19.39
N LYS A 431 -25.60 11.54 18.89
CA LYS A 431 -27.04 11.30 18.99
C LYS A 431 -27.49 11.10 20.44
N LYS A 432 -26.68 10.46 21.29
CA LYS A 432 -26.95 10.26 22.72
C LYS A 432 -26.93 11.58 23.50
N GLU A 433 -26.02 12.49 23.14
CA GLU A 433 -25.90 13.82 23.78
C GLU A 433 -26.99 14.82 23.33
N MET A 434 -27.73 14.52 22.26
CA MET A 434 -28.79 15.39 21.76
C MET A 434 -30.06 15.31 22.62
N PRO A 435 -30.68 16.45 22.98
CA PRO A 435 -31.90 16.46 23.77
C PRO A 435 -33.11 16.00 22.95
N ALA A 436 -34.04 15.28 23.58
CA ALA A 436 -35.20 14.72 22.90
C ALA A 436 -36.21 15.78 22.40
N MET A 437 -36.42 16.86 23.18
CA MET A 437 -37.50 17.83 22.94
C MET A 437 -36.99 19.26 22.70
N MET A 438 -36.50 19.97 23.72
CA MET A 438 -36.14 21.39 23.63
C MET A 438 -34.63 21.62 23.60
N GLY A 439 -34.16 22.69 22.93
CA GLY A 439 -32.76 23.11 22.95
C GLY A 439 -31.84 22.42 21.94
N LYS A 440 -32.40 21.66 20.97
CA LYS A 440 -31.62 20.90 19.97
C LYS A 440 -30.58 21.74 19.24
N ALA A 441 -30.95 22.92 18.74
CA ALA A 441 -30.02 23.80 18.00
C ALA A 441 -28.84 24.27 18.89
N LYS A 442 -29.12 24.67 20.13
CA LYS A 442 -28.10 25.11 21.09
C LYS A 442 -27.15 23.97 21.46
N THR A 443 -27.69 22.77 21.71
CA THR A 443 -26.86 21.59 22.02
C THR A 443 -26.05 21.13 20.81
N GLN A 444 -26.63 21.14 19.61
CA GLN A 444 -25.92 20.83 18.39
C GLN A 444 -24.72 21.77 18.19
N GLN A 445 -24.93 23.08 18.33
CA GLN A 445 -23.85 24.05 18.22
C GLN A 445 -22.76 23.78 19.27
N ARG A 446 -23.13 23.56 20.53
CA ARG A 446 -22.19 23.20 21.60
C ARG A 446 -21.37 21.94 21.28
N LEU A 447 -22.00 20.91 20.73
CA LEU A 447 -21.33 19.66 20.37
C LEU A 447 -20.37 19.83 19.19
N VAL A 448 -20.74 20.66 18.22
CA VAL A 448 -19.86 21.00 17.08
C VAL A 448 -18.67 21.84 17.55
N ASP A 449 -18.90 22.85 18.40
CA ASP A 449 -17.85 23.71 18.94
C ASP A 449 -16.83 22.93 19.79
N ASN A 450 -17.28 21.85 20.46
CA ASN A 450 -16.45 21.00 21.32
C ASN A 450 -16.16 19.61 20.71
N LEU A 451 -16.22 19.48 19.39
CA LEU A 451 -16.15 18.18 18.71
C LEU A 451 -14.87 17.39 19.03
N ALA A 452 -13.74 18.09 19.21
CA ALA A 452 -12.47 17.48 19.58
C ALA A 452 -12.52 16.78 20.95
N ASP A 453 -13.19 17.39 21.93
CA ASP A 453 -13.36 16.81 23.26
C ASP A 453 -14.34 15.63 23.21
N GLU A 454 -15.41 15.74 22.42
CA GLU A 454 -16.34 14.63 22.19
C GLU A 454 -15.63 13.43 21.54
N PHE A 455 -14.74 13.66 20.58
CA PHE A 455 -13.90 12.60 20.01
C PHE A 455 -12.99 11.98 21.09
N GLY A 456 -12.40 12.78 21.96
CA GLY A 456 -11.58 12.30 23.08
C GLY A 456 -12.37 11.46 24.10
N LYS A 457 -13.67 11.73 24.30
CA LYS A 457 -14.55 10.87 25.11
C LYS A 457 -14.80 9.54 24.43
N VAL A 458 -15.21 9.55 23.17
CA VAL A 458 -15.46 8.35 22.35
C VAL A 458 -14.21 7.47 22.27
N GLN A 459 -13.04 8.09 22.12
CA GLN A 459 -11.76 7.39 22.08
C GLN A 459 -11.48 6.62 23.37
N ARG A 460 -11.69 7.26 24.53
CA ARG A 460 -11.46 6.65 25.85
C ARG A 460 -12.49 5.57 26.16
N GLU A 461 -13.76 5.84 25.92
CA GLU A 461 -14.85 4.91 26.22
C GLU A 461 -14.73 3.60 25.42
N HIS A 462 -14.38 3.70 24.14
CA HIS A 462 -14.32 2.54 23.24
C HIS A 462 -12.91 2.02 22.97
N HIS A 463 -11.89 2.54 23.66
CA HIS A 463 -10.48 2.14 23.52
C HIS A 463 -9.99 2.17 22.06
N LEU A 464 -10.35 3.25 21.34
CA LEU A 464 -10.05 3.40 19.92
C LEU A 464 -8.70 4.10 19.71
N PRO A 465 -7.94 3.75 18.66
CA PRO A 465 -6.69 4.44 18.35
C PRO A 465 -6.95 5.86 17.85
N GLY A 466 -6.30 6.86 18.45
CA GLY A 466 -6.51 8.27 18.13
C GLY A 466 -6.22 8.64 16.67
N ARG A 467 -5.28 7.94 16.00
CA ARG A 467 -4.95 8.16 14.58
C ARG A 467 -6.10 7.86 13.62
N GLY A 468 -7.15 7.16 14.05
CA GLY A 468 -8.29 6.81 13.20
C GLY A 468 -9.43 7.84 13.20
N PHE A 469 -9.35 8.90 14.02
CA PHE A 469 -10.38 9.92 14.10
C PHE A 469 -10.22 10.97 12.99
N PRO A 470 -11.34 11.50 12.44
CA PRO A 470 -11.30 12.55 11.43
C PRO A 470 -10.75 13.87 12.02
N LYS A 471 -10.20 14.73 11.15
CA LYS A 471 -9.72 16.05 11.56
C LYS A 471 -10.92 16.95 11.87
N CYS A 472 -10.95 17.56 13.05
CA CYS A 472 -12.06 18.42 13.51
C CYS A 472 -12.25 19.70 12.67
N ARG A 473 -11.33 20.02 11.76
CA ARG A 473 -11.34 21.25 10.94
C ARG A 473 -12.06 21.11 9.59
N ALA A 474 -12.74 19.99 9.35
CA ALA A 474 -13.31 19.62 8.05
C ALA A 474 -14.86 19.55 8.03
N LEU A 475 -15.54 20.25 8.94
CA LEU A 475 -17.00 20.39 8.93
C LEU A 475 -17.41 21.85 8.81
#